data_AF-A0A1C5WGL4-F1
#
_entry.id   AF-A0A1C5WGL4-F1
#
_cell.length_a   1.000
_cell.length_b   1.000
_cell.length_c   1.000
_cell.angle_alpha   90.00
_cell.angle_beta   90.00
_cell.angle_gamma   90.00
#
_symmetry.space_group_name_H-M   'P 1'
#
loop_
_entity.id
_entity.type
_entity.pdbx_description
1 polymer ?
#
loop_
_entity_poly.entity_id
_entity_poly.type
_entity_poly.pdbx_seq_one_letter_code
_entity_poly.pdbx_strand_id
1 'polypeptide(L)'
;MQDITKTFTIQWVGPFKNIQQMKSYLEDNSTCDKSLFNFYYFSGNKKGKGHSALKIYAYFGIHKKTDGIEKRLNNCHTHYKDFHENDNMRIWIGAFGNEKDQKEENIEDAETLFISTYGKNIFTENEKKVKAIIRESICIINLFYKTTEEPWIRKPVDILFMDDVLIHETEEKIKRTLVAKLKSVRW
;
A
#
# COMPACT_ATOMS: atom_id res chain seq x y z
N MET A 1 -1.30 22.36 -19.53
CA MET A 1 -0.49 21.49 -18.66
C MET A 1 -0.59 22.07 -17.27
N GLN A 2 -1.39 21.42 -16.42
CA GLN A 2 -1.51 21.80 -15.02
C GLN A 2 -0.27 21.33 -14.26
N ASP A 3 0.18 22.11 -13.28
CA ASP A 3 1.32 21.72 -12.44
C ASP A 3 0.97 20.50 -11.58
N ILE A 4 1.94 19.60 -11.40
CA ILE A 4 1.86 18.57 -10.37
C ILE A 4 2.13 19.26 -9.03
N THR A 5 1.07 19.52 -8.27
CA THR A 5 1.15 20.30 -7.02
C THR A 5 1.61 19.47 -5.84
N LYS A 6 1.40 18.15 -5.87
CA LYS A 6 1.78 17.22 -4.81
C LYS A 6 2.69 16.12 -5.35
N THR A 7 3.88 15.96 -4.77
CA THR A 7 4.79 14.86 -5.09
C THR A 7 5.17 14.14 -3.81
N PHE A 8 4.90 12.84 -3.77
CA PHE A 8 5.15 11.99 -2.61
C PHE A 8 6.09 10.86 -2.96
N THR A 9 6.90 10.47 -1.99
CA THR A 9 7.54 9.16 -1.97
C THR A 9 6.82 8.30 -0.95
N ILE A 10 6.49 7.05 -1.30
CA ILE A 10 5.96 6.06 -0.36
C ILE A 10 6.94 4.90 -0.30
N GLN A 11 7.42 4.61 0.91
CA GLN A 11 8.34 3.51 1.20
C GLN A 11 7.54 2.33 1.76
N TRP A 12 7.55 1.23 1.01
CA TRP A 12 6.86 -0.01 1.34
C TRP A 12 7.84 -1.03 1.93
N VAL A 13 7.48 -1.64 3.05
CA VAL A 13 8.27 -2.69 3.70
C VAL A 13 7.49 -4.00 3.67
N GLY A 14 8.16 -5.08 3.26
CA GLY A 14 7.59 -6.41 3.23
C GLY A 14 8.29 -7.39 2.28
N PRO A 15 7.66 -8.54 1.98
CA PRO A 15 6.39 -8.99 2.55
C PRO A 15 6.57 -9.66 3.93
N PHE A 16 5.69 -9.38 4.88
CA PHE A 16 5.52 -10.20 6.09
C PHE A 16 4.58 -11.39 5.81
N LYS A 17 4.80 -12.51 6.50
CA LYS A 17 3.98 -13.73 6.33
C LYS A 17 2.76 -13.79 7.25
N ASN A 18 2.74 -12.99 8.31
CA ASN A 18 1.66 -12.94 9.28
C ASN A 18 1.72 -11.64 10.10
N ILE A 19 0.67 -11.36 10.87
CA ILE A 19 0.62 -10.17 11.74
C ILE A 19 1.72 -10.18 12.79
N GLN A 20 2.13 -11.36 13.29
CA GLN A 20 3.15 -11.43 14.34
C GLN A 20 4.53 -10.96 13.84
N GLN A 21 4.92 -11.35 12.63
CA GLN A 21 6.15 -10.86 12.00
C GLN A 21 6.11 -9.35 11.78
N MET A 22 4.99 -8.82 11.30
CA MET A 22 4.81 -7.38 11.14
C MET A 22 4.93 -6.63 12.47
N LYS A 23 4.28 -7.13 13.54
CA LYS A 23 4.39 -6.53 14.88
C LYS A 23 5.82 -6.57 15.43
N SER A 24 6.51 -7.69 15.24
CA SER A 24 7.90 -7.85 15.69
C SER A 24 8.82 -6.83 14.99
N TYR A 25 8.59 -6.56 13.70
CA TYR A 25 9.28 -5.51 12.96
C TYR A 25 8.97 -4.11 13.54
N LEU A 26 7.69 -3.80 13.80
CA LEU A 26 7.27 -2.50 14.34
C LEU A 26 7.75 -2.23 15.78
N GLU A 27 8.14 -3.27 16.52
CA GLU A 27 8.70 -3.16 17.88
C GLU A 27 10.24 -3.06 17.88
N ASP A 28 10.90 -3.27 16.73
CA ASP A 28 12.34 -3.17 16.59
C ASP A 28 12.78 -1.72 16.41
N ASN A 29 13.40 -1.16 17.45
CA ASN A 29 13.89 0.22 17.49
C ASN A 29 15.05 0.49 16.51
N SER A 30 15.61 -0.53 15.86
CA SER A 30 16.59 -0.37 14.79
C SER A 30 15.97 -0.09 13.43
N THR A 31 14.63 -0.19 13.33
CA THR A 31 13.86 0.05 12.11
C THR A 31 13.07 1.36 12.17
N CYS A 32 12.44 1.72 11.05
CA CYS A 32 11.58 2.89 10.92
C CYS A 32 10.48 2.93 11.97
N ASP A 33 10.24 4.13 12.53
CA ASP A 33 9.25 4.35 13.59
C ASP A 33 7.84 3.92 13.14
N LYS A 34 7.20 3.07 13.95
CA LYS A 34 5.88 2.52 13.67
C LYS A 34 4.77 3.55 13.48
N SER A 35 4.93 4.75 14.05
CA SER A 35 3.99 5.88 13.89
C SER A 35 3.92 6.40 12.46
N LEU A 36 4.95 6.14 11.65
CA LEU A 36 5.07 6.67 10.29
C LEU A 36 4.30 5.85 9.24
N PHE A 37 3.85 4.65 9.58
CA PHE A 37 3.14 3.80 8.62
C PHE A 37 1.66 4.18 8.53
N ASN A 38 1.25 4.68 7.37
CA ASN A 38 -0.14 5.06 7.08
C ASN A 38 -0.83 4.10 6.11
N PHE A 39 -0.10 3.27 5.38
CA PHE A 39 -0.67 2.42 4.34
C PHE A 39 -0.43 0.95 4.66
N TYR A 40 -1.37 0.09 4.30
CA TYR A 40 -1.15 -1.34 4.32
C TYR A 40 -1.83 -2.03 3.14
N TYR A 41 -1.15 -3.03 2.63
CA TYR A 41 -1.65 -3.94 1.62
C TYR A 41 -1.47 -5.36 2.13
N PHE A 42 -2.47 -6.20 1.95
CA PHE A 42 -2.29 -7.63 2.19
C PHE A 42 -3.02 -8.48 1.16
N SER A 43 -2.44 -9.63 0.87
CA SER A 43 -3.02 -10.63 -0.01
C SER A 43 -2.78 -12.04 0.50
N GLY A 44 -3.62 -12.97 0.07
CA GLY A 44 -3.58 -14.36 0.52
C GLY A 44 -4.89 -15.09 0.23
N ASN A 45 -5.01 -16.29 0.75
CA ASN A 45 -6.25 -17.05 0.66
C ASN A 45 -7.21 -16.67 1.79
N LYS A 46 -8.51 -16.86 1.56
CA LYS A 46 -9.54 -16.74 2.61
C LYS A 46 -9.83 -18.07 3.28
N LYS A 47 -10.22 -18.01 4.55
CA LYS A 47 -10.76 -19.10 5.36
C LYS A 47 -12.26 -19.28 5.08
N GLY A 48 -12.79 -20.47 5.38
CA GLY A 48 -14.24 -20.72 5.39
C GLY A 48 -14.80 -21.38 4.13
N LYS A 49 -16.03 -21.88 4.24
CA LYS A 49 -16.74 -22.57 3.14
C LYS A 49 -17.05 -21.57 2.01
N GLY A 50 -16.79 -21.96 0.77
CA GLY A 50 -17.09 -21.15 -0.43
C GLY A 50 -15.89 -20.37 -1.00
N HIS A 51 -14.76 -20.33 -0.29
CA HIS A 51 -13.53 -19.72 -0.81
C HIS A 51 -12.57 -20.79 -1.36
N SER A 52 -12.14 -20.61 -2.60
CA SER A 52 -11.13 -21.47 -3.23
C SER A 52 -9.76 -21.27 -2.59
N ALA A 53 -9.08 -22.37 -2.26
CA ALA A 53 -7.70 -22.38 -1.78
C ALA A 53 -6.67 -21.95 -2.84
N LEU A 54 -7.07 -21.91 -4.11
CA LEU A 54 -6.23 -21.44 -5.22
C LEU A 54 -6.42 -19.95 -5.52
N LYS A 55 -7.49 -19.34 -5.01
CA LYS A 55 -7.79 -17.93 -5.27
C LYS A 55 -7.06 -17.04 -4.26
N ILE A 56 -6.33 -16.06 -4.78
CA ILE A 56 -5.73 -14.99 -3.99
C ILE A 56 -6.71 -13.82 -3.94
N TYR A 57 -6.95 -13.33 -2.73
CA TYR A 57 -7.71 -12.13 -2.45
C TYR A 57 -6.73 -11.06 -2.00
N ALA A 58 -7.09 -9.79 -2.17
CA ALA A 58 -6.24 -8.69 -1.75
C ALA A 58 -7.04 -7.49 -1.25
N TYR A 59 -6.45 -6.79 -0.29
CA TYR A 59 -7.01 -5.60 0.33
C TYR A 59 -5.93 -4.51 0.44
N PHE A 60 -6.35 -3.27 0.22
CA PHE A 60 -5.56 -2.07 0.50
C PHE A 60 -6.30 -1.22 1.53
N GLY A 61 -5.60 -0.71 2.54
CA GLY A 61 -6.19 0.18 3.53
C GLY A 61 -5.21 1.21 4.06
N ILE A 62 -5.76 2.12 4.86
CA ILE A 62 -5.01 3.21 5.51
C ILE A 62 -5.21 3.25 7.02
N HIS A 63 -4.24 3.85 7.69
CA HIS A 63 -4.28 4.29 9.07
C HIS A 63 -3.89 5.76 9.15
N LYS A 64 -4.85 6.61 9.52
CA LYS A 64 -4.69 8.07 9.55
C LYS A 64 -4.00 8.58 10.82
N LYS A 65 -4.00 7.79 11.89
CA LYS A 65 -3.39 8.17 13.17
C LYS A 65 -1.93 7.78 13.17
N THR A 66 -1.10 8.57 13.83
CA THR A 66 0.35 8.34 14.02
C THR A 66 0.63 7.51 15.28
N ASP A 67 -0.26 6.58 15.62
CA ASP A 67 -0.20 5.84 16.89
C ASP A 67 0.18 4.37 16.74
N GLY A 68 0.69 4.00 15.56
CA GLY A 68 1.12 2.66 15.18
C GLY A 68 0.09 1.94 14.29
N ILE A 69 0.52 1.50 13.11
CA ILE A 69 -0.35 0.82 12.13
C ILE A 69 -0.94 -0.49 12.66
N GLU A 70 -0.29 -1.15 13.61
CA GLU A 70 -0.75 -2.38 14.26
C GLU A 70 -2.05 -2.20 15.04
N LYS A 71 -2.39 -0.97 15.45
CA LYS A 71 -3.68 -0.68 16.07
C LYS A 71 -4.83 -0.79 15.08
N ARG A 72 -4.57 -0.56 13.79
CA ARG A 72 -5.55 -0.70 12.71
C ARG A 72 -5.49 -2.07 12.07
N LEU A 73 -4.30 -2.52 11.66
CA LEU A 73 -4.09 -3.82 11.03
C LEU A 73 -3.66 -4.84 12.11
N ASN A 74 -4.63 -5.64 12.57
CA ASN A 74 -4.44 -6.72 13.53
C ASN A 74 -5.41 -7.87 13.26
N ASN A 75 -5.37 -8.91 14.10
CA ASN A 75 -6.19 -10.11 13.96
C ASN A 75 -7.71 -9.85 13.99
N CYS A 76 -8.14 -8.72 14.55
CA CYS A 76 -9.55 -8.32 14.60
C CYS A 76 -9.95 -7.40 13.43
N HIS A 77 -9.02 -7.02 12.55
CA HIS A 77 -9.30 -6.17 11.40
C HIS A 77 -10.34 -6.85 10.48
N THR A 78 -11.41 -6.13 10.16
CA THR A 78 -12.61 -6.69 9.53
C THR A 78 -12.33 -7.47 8.25
N HIS A 79 -11.41 -6.99 7.42
CA HIS A 79 -11.04 -7.68 6.18
C HIS A 79 -9.95 -8.74 6.40
N TYR A 80 -9.14 -8.61 7.44
CA TYR A 80 -7.99 -9.49 7.67
C TYR A 80 -8.37 -10.80 8.34
N LYS A 81 -9.30 -10.75 9.30
CA LYS A 81 -9.71 -11.91 10.11
C LYS A 81 -10.16 -13.12 9.26
N ASP A 82 -10.67 -12.86 8.06
CA ASP A 82 -11.16 -13.87 7.13
C ASP A 82 -10.03 -14.47 6.27
N PHE A 83 -8.79 -13.98 6.36
CA PHE A 83 -7.63 -14.51 5.64
C PHE A 83 -6.95 -15.66 6.40
N HIS A 84 -6.37 -16.56 5.62
CA HIS A 84 -5.54 -17.65 6.09
C HIS A 84 -4.06 -17.24 6.07
N GLU A 85 -3.45 -17.16 7.26
CA GLU A 85 -2.01 -17.02 7.42
C GLU A 85 -1.31 -18.34 7.03
N ASN A 86 -1.17 -18.59 5.72
CA ASN A 86 -0.41 -19.69 5.13
C ASN A 86 0.75 -19.15 4.28
N ASP A 87 1.41 -20.02 3.53
CA ASP A 87 2.52 -19.67 2.64
C ASP A 87 2.18 -18.64 1.56
N ASN A 88 0.90 -18.40 1.27
CA ASN A 88 0.43 -17.41 0.31
C ASN A 88 0.18 -16.03 0.94
N MET A 89 0.19 -15.92 2.27
CA MET A 89 -0.04 -14.65 2.96
C MET A 89 1.10 -13.67 2.72
N ARG A 90 0.77 -12.46 2.27
CA ARG A 90 1.71 -11.36 2.05
C ARG A 90 1.12 -10.11 2.68
N ILE A 91 1.89 -9.45 3.55
CA ILE A 91 1.53 -8.17 4.15
C ILE A 91 2.63 -7.18 3.82
N TRP A 92 2.25 -5.98 3.40
CA TRP A 92 3.10 -4.84 3.17
C TRP A 92 2.57 -3.66 3.95
N ILE A 93 3.46 -2.87 4.53
CA ILE A 93 3.14 -1.60 5.18
C ILE A 93 3.89 -0.48 4.48
N GLY A 94 3.25 0.68 4.34
CA GLY A 94 3.79 1.82 3.62
C GLY A 94 3.80 3.08 4.48
N ALA A 95 4.89 3.83 4.38
CA ALA A 95 5.07 5.13 5.02
C ALA A 95 5.38 6.18 3.96
N PHE A 96 4.98 7.43 4.19
CA PHE A 96 5.52 8.54 3.40
C PHE A 96 7.02 8.69 3.69
N GLY A 97 7.82 8.94 2.65
CA GLY A 97 9.26 9.21 2.80
C GLY A 97 9.57 10.55 3.46
N ASN A 98 8.56 11.39 3.69
CA ASN A 98 8.66 12.64 4.44
C ASN A 98 7.45 12.76 5.38
N GLU A 99 7.72 12.89 6.68
CA GLU A 99 6.70 12.99 7.73
C GLU A 99 5.72 14.15 7.51
N LYS A 100 6.19 15.26 6.91
CA LYS A 100 5.33 16.44 6.62
C LYS A 100 4.20 16.13 5.64
N ASP A 101 4.31 15.03 4.90
CA ASP A 101 3.29 14.58 3.95
C ASP A 101 2.22 13.70 4.61
N GLN A 102 2.37 13.29 5.87
CA GLN A 102 1.41 12.48 6.65
C GLN A 102 0.16 13.25 7.10
N LYS A 103 -0.35 14.13 6.25
CA LYS A 103 -1.62 14.82 6.46
C LYS A 103 -2.75 13.87 6.07
N GLU A 104 -3.86 13.93 6.81
CA GLU A 104 -5.03 13.10 6.55
C GLU A 104 -5.52 13.20 5.10
N GLU A 105 -5.56 14.41 4.54
CA GLU A 105 -5.91 14.67 3.13
C GLU A 105 -4.99 13.94 2.14
N ASN A 106 -3.68 13.93 2.39
CA ASN A 106 -2.70 13.29 1.51
C ASN A 106 -2.80 11.76 1.60
N ILE A 107 -3.07 11.23 2.79
CA ILE A 107 -3.30 9.80 3.01
C ILE A 107 -4.53 9.34 2.21
N GLU A 108 -5.63 10.10 2.28
CA GLU A 108 -6.87 9.82 1.54
C GLU A 108 -6.71 9.97 0.03
N ASP A 109 -6.02 11.02 -0.43
CA ASP A 109 -5.72 11.24 -1.84
C ASP A 109 -4.88 10.08 -2.40
N ALA A 110 -3.83 9.67 -1.68
CA ALA A 110 -2.98 8.54 -2.08
C ALA A 110 -3.75 7.23 -2.12
N GLU A 111 -4.55 6.93 -1.11
CA GLU A 111 -5.41 5.73 -1.08
C GLU A 111 -6.41 5.72 -2.25
N THR A 112 -7.03 6.87 -2.51
CA THR A 112 -7.97 7.03 -3.63
C THR A 112 -7.27 6.76 -4.94
N LEU A 113 -6.04 7.25 -5.11
CA LEU A 113 -5.23 6.99 -6.29
C LEU A 113 -4.94 5.48 -6.44
N PHE A 114 -4.43 4.81 -5.40
CA PHE A 114 -4.18 3.37 -5.45
C PHE A 114 -5.44 2.56 -5.80
N ILE A 115 -6.57 2.86 -5.15
CA ILE A 115 -7.83 2.13 -5.38
C ILE A 115 -8.37 2.43 -6.78
N SER A 116 -8.26 3.67 -7.27
CA SER A 116 -8.71 4.01 -8.62
C SER A 116 -7.90 3.30 -9.70
N THR A 117 -6.59 3.15 -9.48
CA THR A 117 -5.65 2.52 -10.41
C THR A 117 -5.75 1.00 -10.39
N TYR A 118 -5.81 0.38 -9.21
CA TYR A 118 -5.70 -1.08 -9.05
C TYR A 118 -6.98 -1.78 -8.57
N GLY A 119 -7.95 -1.05 -8.05
CA GLY A 119 -9.09 -1.61 -7.33
C GLY A 119 -9.99 -2.52 -8.15
N LYS A 120 -10.14 -2.28 -9.46
CA LYS A 120 -11.01 -3.10 -10.33
C LYS A 120 -10.47 -4.51 -10.55
N ASN A 121 -9.15 -4.67 -10.57
CA ASN A 121 -8.51 -5.90 -11.03
C ASN A 121 -7.73 -6.63 -9.93
N ILE A 122 -7.24 -5.89 -8.92
CA ILE A 122 -6.35 -6.43 -7.89
C ILE A 122 -7.03 -6.48 -6.52
N PHE A 123 -7.64 -5.36 -6.06
CA PHE A 123 -8.16 -5.26 -4.70
C PHE A 123 -9.58 -5.82 -4.57
N THR A 124 -9.67 -7.14 -4.51
CA THR A 124 -10.94 -7.88 -4.40
C THR A 124 -11.76 -7.54 -3.16
N GLU A 125 -11.13 -7.02 -2.10
CA GLU A 125 -11.77 -6.77 -0.81
C GLU A 125 -12.15 -5.30 -0.56
N ASN A 126 -11.92 -4.43 -1.53
CA ASN A 126 -12.22 -2.99 -1.45
C ASN A 126 -13.59 -2.62 -2.05
N GLU A 127 -14.49 -3.59 -2.24
CA GLU A 127 -15.76 -3.49 -3.01
C GLU A 127 -16.68 -2.32 -2.60
N LYS A 128 -16.66 -1.90 -1.33
CA LYS A 128 -17.53 -0.84 -0.81
C LYS A 128 -16.91 0.56 -0.87
N LYS A 129 -15.69 0.70 -1.38
CA LYS A 129 -15.00 1.99 -1.43
C LYS A 129 -15.58 2.85 -2.55
N VAL A 130 -16.28 3.93 -2.19
CA VAL A 130 -16.71 4.95 -3.15
C VAL A 130 -15.45 5.63 -3.69
N LYS A 131 -15.35 5.75 -5.02
CA LYS A 131 -14.25 6.48 -5.65
C LYS A 131 -14.35 7.95 -5.26
N ALA A 132 -13.52 8.38 -4.32
CA ALA A 132 -13.35 9.79 -4.02
C ALA A 132 -12.70 10.50 -5.23
N ILE A 133 -12.90 11.81 -5.31
CA ILE A 133 -12.33 12.63 -6.38
C ILE A 133 -11.04 13.26 -5.84
N ILE A 134 -9.93 12.92 -6.48
CA ILE A 134 -8.66 13.62 -6.27
C ILE A 134 -8.80 14.99 -6.95
N ARG A 135 -8.57 16.06 -6.18
CA ARG A 135 -8.79 17.44 -6.63
C ARG A 135 -7.57 18.07 -7.28
N GLU A 136 -6.40 17.59 -6.91
CA GLU A 136 -5.11 18.13 -7.31
C GLU A 136 -4.30 17.09 -8.10
N SER A 137 -3.35 17.56 -8.90
CA SER A 137 -2.47 16.65 -9.63
C SER A 137 -1.38 16.11 -8.70
N ILE A 138 -1.27 14.78 -8.63
CA ILE A 138 -0.42 14.07 -7.66
C ILE A 138 0.55 13.16 -8.38
N CYS A 139 1.81 13.18 -7.95
CA CYS A 139 2.81 12.18 -8.29
C CYS A 139 3.17 11.35 -7.05
N ILE A 140 3.13 10.02 -7.15
CA ILE A 140 3.61 9.10 -6.12
C ILE A 140 4.74 8.27 -6.70
N ILE A 141 5.86 8.24 -5.99
CA ILE A 141 7.00 7.35 -6.26
C ILE A 141 7.00 6.27 -5.18
N ASN A 142 6.76 5.01 -5.57
CA ASN A 142 6.81 3.86 -4.69
C ASN A 142 8.22 3.27 -4.65
N LEU A 143 8.77 3.15 -3.44
CA LEU A 143 10.03 2.47 -3.15
C LEU A 143 9.74 1.25 -2.31
N PHE A 144 10.41 0.13 -2.58
CA PHE A 144 10.14 -1.15 -1.91
C PHE A 144 11.38 -1.63 -1.19
N TYR A 145 11.19 -2.06 0.06
CA TYR A 145 12.24 -2.51 0.97
C TYR A 145 11.88 -3.87 1.56
N LYS A 146 12.93 -4.64 1.86
CA LYS A 146 12.83 -5.86 2.65
C LYS A 146 12.53 -5.51 4.10
N THR A 147 12.15 -6.51 4.88
CA THR A 147 12.00 -6.37 6.35
C THR A 147 13.33 -6.09 7.08
N THR A 148 14.45 -6.16 6.38
CA THR A 148 15.80 -5.78 6.86
C THR A 148 16.17 -4.34 6.45
N GLU A 149 15.21 -3.56 5.98
CA GLU A 149 15.37 -2.18 5.46
C GLU A 149 16.27 -2.02 4.23
N GLU A 150 16.75 -3.14 3.66
CA GLU A 150 17.45 -3.11 2.39
C GLU A 150 16.47 -2.91 1.22
N PRO A 151 16.81 -2.10 0.21
CA PRO A 151 15.96 -1.92 -0.95
C PRO A 151 15.81 -3.21 -1.76
N TRP A 152 14.60 -3.45 -2.26
CA TRP A 152 14.35 -4.48 -3.26
C TRP A 152 14.90 -4.03 -4.62
N ILE A 153 15.88 -4.76 -5.13
CA ILE A 153 16.49 -4.47 -6.43
C ILE A 153 15.61 -4.98 -7.58
N ARG A 154 14.86 -6.05 -7.30
CA ARG A 154 13.76 -6.54 -8.12
C ARG A 154 12.58 -6.77 -7.19
N LYS A 155 11.42 -6.20 -7.51
CA LYS A 155 10.21 -6.38 -6.71
C LYS A 155 9.79 -7.86 -6.69
N PRO A 156 9.38 -8.39 -5.53
CA PRO A 156 8.84 -9.74 -5.47
C PRO A 156 7.48 -9.80 -6.20
N VAL A 157 7.13 -11.00 -6.65
CA VAL A 157 5.99 -11.24 -7.56
C VAL A 157 4.66 -10.72 -6.99
N ASP A 158 4.47 -10.82 -5.68
CA ASP A 158 3.23 -10.43 -4.99
C ASP A 158 2.95 -8.93 -5.00
N ILE A 159 3.95 -8.09 -5.24
CA ILE A 159 3.80 -6.62 -5.33
C ILE A 159 4.13 -6.08 -6.73
N LEU A 160 4.43 -6.95 -7.70
CA LEU A 160 4.76 -6.54 -9.07
C LEU A 160 3.65 -5.75 -9.76
N PHE A 161 2.39 -5.93 -9.36
CA PHE A 161 1.28 -5.15 -9.93
C PHE A 161 1.41 -3.65 -9.60
N MET A 162 1.98 -3.30 -8.45
CA MET A 162 2.13 -1.91 -8.01
C MET A 162 3.25 -1.23 -8.78
N ASP A 163 2.94 -0.13 -9.45
CA ASP A 163 3.86 0.67 -10.26
C ASP A 163 4.77 1.52 -9.37
N ASP A 164 5.98 1.75 -9.87
CA ASP A 164 6.98 2.53 -9.14
C ASP A 164 6.66 4.02 -9.21
N VAL A 165 5.96 4.46 -10.25
CA VAL A 165 5.47 5.83 -10.39
C VAL A 165 3.99 5.82 -10.74
N LEU A 166 3.22 6.65 -10.04
CA LEU A 166 1.83 6.98 -10.34
C LEU A 166 1.73 8.48 -10.53
N ILE A 167 1.14 8.93 -11.63
CA ILE A 167 0.85 10.35 -11.87
C ILE A 167 -0.64 10.47 -12.15
N HIS A 168 -1.34 11.25 -11.34
CA HIS A 168 -2.72 11.63 -11.56
C HIS A 168 -2.78 13.08 -11.99
N GLU A 169 -3.35 13.33 -13.17
CA GLU A 169 -3.56 14.68 -13.69
C GLU A 169 -5.05 15.04 -13.62
N THR A 170 -5.33 16.23 -13.11
CA THR A 170 -6.69 16.73 -12.85
C THR A 170 -7.13 17.81 -13.84
N GLU A 171 -6.48 17.92 -15.00
CA GLU A 171 -6.72 18.98 -15.99
C GLU A 171 -8.19 18.99 -16.44
N GLU A 172 -8.79 20.18 -16.56
CA GLU A 172 -10.26 20.38 -16.65
C GLU A 172 -10.95 19.57 -17.76
N LYS A 173 -10.22 19.24 -18.83
CA LYS A 173 -10.75 18.51 -19.99
C LYS A 173 -10.38 17.03 -20.01
N ILE A 174 -9.34 16.61 -19.28
CA ILE A 174 -8.81 15.24 -19.30
C ILE A 174 -8.32 14.87 -17.90
N LYS A 175 -9.07 13.98 -17.23
CA LYS A 175 -8.59 13.29 -16.03
C LYS A 175 -7.94 11.99 -16.47
N ARG A 176 -6.65 11.82 -16.20
CA ARG A 176 -5.93 10.59 -16.52
C ARG A 176 -4.95 10.21 -15.41
N THR A 177 -4.69 8.91 -15.33
CA THR A 177 -3.64 8.36 -14.47
C THR A 177 -2.61 7.68 -15.37
N LEU A 178 -1.36 8.06 -15.21
CA LEU A 178 -0.20 7.46 -15.87
C LEU A 178 0.57 6.62 -14.85
N VAL A 179 1.10 5.49 -15.29
CA VAL A 179 1.85 4.59 -14.42
C VAL A 179 3.14 4.14 -15.10
N ALA A 180 4.21 3.92 -14.32
CA ALA A 180 5.48 3.45 -14.86
C ALA A 180 6.19 2.49 -13.90
N LYS A 181 6.92 1.53 -14.49
CA LYS A 181 7.90 0.70 -13.80
C LYS A 181 9.30 1.29 -13.98
N LEU A 182 10.05 1.42 -12.90
CA LEU A 182 11.42 1.92 -12.95
C LEU A 182 12.42 0.75 -13.02
N LYS A 183 13.53 0.98 -13.72
CA LYS A 183 14.65 0.03 -13.77
C LYS A 183 15.70 0.45 -12.75
N SER A 184 16.05 -0.45 -11.83
CA SER A 184 17.20 -0.26 -10.95
C SER A 184 18.51 -0.36 -11.76
N VAL A 185 19.37 0.65 -11.64
CA VAL A 185 20.71 0.67 -12.22
C VAL A 185 21.71 0.63 -11.06
N ARG A 186 22.61 -0.35 -11.07
CA ARG A 186 23.75 -0.39 -10.14
C ARG A 186 24.95 0.26 -10.82
N TRP A 187 25.60 1.15 -10.09
CA TRP A 187 26.87 1.76 -10.46
C TRP A 187 28.00 1.01 -9.76
#